data_AF-A0A6V7KQB2-F1
#
_entry.id   AF-A0A6V7KQB2-F1
#
_cell.length_a   1.000
_cell.length_b   1.000
_cell.length_c   1.000
_cell.angle_alpha   90.00
_cell.angle_beta   90.00
_cell.angle_gamma   90.00
#
_symmetry.space_group_name_H-M   'P 1'
#
loop_
_entity.id
_entity.type
_entity.pdbx_description
1 polymer ?
#
loop_
_entity_poly.entity_id
_entity_poly.type
_entity_poly.pdbx_seq_one_letter_code
_entity_poly.pdbx_strand_id
1 'polypeptide(L)'
;ERLARARNILNYVKRPLAFAGLWPGETSFGSKIRLLMYITFYGSHFSLEFTEMIMLLGNLRELIDNLTVILFQGVIFFRVLTIRFHPGIIEAIRRMEEHHRTHKFENNEEKKIYLDYIEKVDRFHHSLLAWAVAAAVMWYITPPAYYFYA
;
A
#
# COMPACT_ATOMS: atom_id res chain seq x y z
N GLU A 1 28.05 5.10 -4.60
CA GLU A 1 26.93 4.67 -5.47
C GLU A 1 25.90 3.74 -4.80
N ARG A 2 26.28 2.56 -4.28
CA ARG A 2 25.31 1.61 -3.69
C ARG A 2 24.50 2.16 -2.50
N LEU A 3 25.11 3.01 -1.66
CA LEU A 3 24.42 3.72 -0.58
C LEU A 3 23.44 4.81 -1.06
N ALA A 4 23.67 5.40 -2.23
CA ALA A 4 22.70 6.33 -2.82
C ALA A 4 21.48 5.59 -3.34
N ARG A 5 21.68 4.36 -3.87
CA ARG A 5 20.62 3.46 -4.32
C ARG A 5 19.70 3.03 -3.17
N ALA A 6 20.28 2.73 -2.02
CA ALA A 6 19.56 2.49 -0.76
C ALA A 6 18.62 3.63 -0.36
N ARG A 7 19.15 4.85 -0.37
CA ARG A 7 18.37 6.07 -0.06
C ARG A 7 17.25 6.30 -1.07
N ASN A 8 17.47 5.91 -2.32
CA ASN A 8 16.46 5.99 -3.36
C ASN A 8 15.30 5.02 -3.12
N ILE A 9 15.51 3.81 -2.60
CA ILE A 9 14.44 2.80 -2.39
C ILE A 9 13.41 3.28 -1.37
N LEU A 10 13.85 3.86 -0.25
CA LEU A 10 12.91 4.45 0.71
C LEU A 10 12.13 5.62 0.08
N ASN A 11 12.80 6.43 -0.74
CA ASN A 11 12.15 7.50 -1.50
C ASN A 11 11.16 6.96 -2.54
N TYR A 12 11.43 5.82 -3.17
CA TYR A 12 10.52 5.16 -4.12
C TYR A 12 9.23 4.70 -3.45
N VAL A 13 9.29 4.21 -2.21
CA VAL A 13 8.08 3.83 -1.43
C VAL A 13 7.40 5.06 -0.83
N LYS A 14 8.18 6.03 -0.33
CA LYS A 14 7.68 7.27 0.27
C LYS A 14 6.91 8.13 -0.74
N ARG A 15 7.38 8.26 -1.99
CA ARG A 15 6.76 9.10 -3.03
C ARG A 15 5.29 8.77 -3.33
N PRO A 16 4.90 7.52 -3.66
CA PRO A 16 3.50 7.18 -3.93
C PRO A 16 2.64 7.33 -2.68
N LEU A 17 3.13 6.94 -1.50
CA LEU A 17 2.40 7.14 -0.24
C LEU A 17 2.22 8.62 0.11
N ALA A 18 3.23 9.46 -0.13
CA ALA A 18 3.15 10.91 0.09
C ALA A 18 2.27 11.60 -0.94
N PHE A 19 2.28 11.13 -2.19
CA PHE A 19 1.37 11.60 -3.24
C PHE A 19 -0.09 11.28 -2.92
N ALA A 20 -0.36 10.06 -2.43
CA ALA A 20 -1.67 9.69 -1.91
C ALA A 20 -2.04 10.44 -0.61
N GLY A 21 -1.11 11.21 -0.04
CA GLY A 21 -1.32 11.93 1.22
C GLY A 21 -1.41 11.00 2.43
N LEU A 22 -0.92 9.76 2.33
CA LEU A 22 -0.96 8.71 3.35
C LEU A 22 0.28 8.68 4.24
N TRP A 23 1.42 9.21 3.76
CA TRP A 23 2.68 9.24 4.51
C TRP A 23 2.56 9.99 5.85
N PRO A 24 2.98 9.41 6.98
CA PRO A 24 2.83 10.04 8.30
C PRO A 24 3.82 11.18 8.58
N GLY A 25 4.99 11.19 7.95
CA GLY A 25 6.05 12.17 8.23
C GLY A 25 5.86 13.55 7.59
N GLU A 26 4.90 13.73 6.69
CA GLU A 26 4.67 15.00 5.97
C GLU A 26 3.19 15.40 6.06
N THR A 27 2.77 15.87 7.23
CA THR A 27 1.41 16.35 7.49
C THR A 27 1.21 17.78 7.00
N SER A 28 1.36 18.01 5.69
CA SER A 28 0.93 19.28 5.09
C SER A 28 -0.60 19.38 5.03
N PHE A 29 -1.13 20.59 4.95
CA PHE A 29 -2.57 20.83 4.82
C PHE A 29 -3.17 20.08 3.60
N GLY A 30 -2.47 20.08 2.46
CA GLY A 30 -2.88 19.35 1.26
C GLY A 30 -2.87 17.83 1.42
N SER A 31 -1.97 17.26 2.23
CA SER A 31 -1.99 15.82 2.55
C SER A 31 -3.17 15.42 3.44
N LYS A 32 -3.66 16.32 4.31
CA LYS A 32 -4.87 16.08 5.11
C LYS A 32 -6.14 16.08 4.25
N ILE A 33 -6.24 17.01 3.30
CA ILE A 33 -7.38 17.08 2.37
C ILE A 33 -7.42 15.84 1.47
N ARG A 34 -6.28 15.41 0.92
CA ARG A 34 -6.21 14.17 0.12
C ARG A 34 -6.64 12.94 0.91
N LEU A 35 -6.19 12.81 2.16
CA LEU A 35 -6.65 11.73 3.03
C LEU A 35 -8.16 11.77 3.24
N LEU A 36 -8.73 12.94 3.51
CA LEU A 36 -10.17 13.08 3.73
C LEU A 36 -10.96 12.68 2.48
N MET A 37 -10.49 13.08 1.29
CA MET A 37 -11.07 12.65 0.01
C MET A 37 -10.99 11.13 -0.15
N TYR A 38 -9.83 10.52 0.15
CA TYR A 38 -9.67 9.06 0.11
C TYR A 38 -10.61 8.32 1.07
N ILE A 39 -10.71 8.76 2.32
CA ILE A 39 -11.59 8.14 3.33
C ILE A 39 -13.06 8.29 2.91
N THR A 40 -13.45 9.47 2.43
CA THR A 40 -14.83 9.72 1.99
C THR A 40 -15.18 8.89 0.76
N PHE A 41 -14.29 8.85 -0.25
CA PHE A 41 -14.48 8.03 -1.44
C PHE A 41 -14.62 6.55 -1.08
N TYR A 42 -13.71 6.04 -0.24
CA TYR A 42 -13.71 4.64 0.15
C TYR A 42 -14.91 4.28 1.03
N GLY A 43 -15.28 5.16 1.96
CA GLY A 43 -16.46 4.97 2.82
C GLY A 43 -17.76 4.93 2.01
N SER A 44 -17.90 5.82 1.02
CA SER A 44 -19.04 5.81 0.11
C SER A 44 -19.06 4.54 -0.75
N HIS A 45 -17.92 4.14 -1.31
CA HIS A 45 -17.81 2.90 -2.09
C HIS A 45 -18.20 1.67 -1.28
N PHE A 46 -17.66 1.56 -0.07
CA PHE A 46 -17.93 0.46 0.84
C PHE A 46 -19.41 0.41 1.26
N SER A 47 -20.06 1.56 1.41
CA SER A 47 -21.51 1.64 1.72
C SER A 47 -22.37 1.12 0.56
N LEU A 48 -21.95 1.35 -0.69
CA LEU A 48 -22.62 0.82 -1.88
C LEU A 48 -22.46 -0.71 -1.95
N GLU A 49 -21.23 -1.23 -1.82
CA GLU A 49 -20.98 -2.68 -1.82
C GLU A 49 -21.74 -3.39 -0.70
N PHE A 50 -21.82 -2.78 0.48
CA PHE A 50 -22.59 -3.32 1.60
C PHE A 50 -24.09 -3.36 1.31
N THR A 51 -24.62 -2.36 0.60
CA THR A 51 -26.02 -2.34 0.16
C THR A 51 -26.30 -3.43 -0.86
N GLU A 52 -25.40 -3.63 -1.83
CA GLU A 52 -25.47 -4.72 -2.81
C GLU A 52 -25.43 -6.09 -2.13
N MET A 53 -24.58 -6.28 -1.13
CA MET A 53 -24.53 -7.52 -0.34
C MET A 53 -25.87 -7.84 0.32
N ILE A 54 -26.57 -6.85 0.87
CA ILE A 54 -27.91 -7.03 1.46
C ILE A 54 -28.93 -7.46 0.40
N MET A 55 -28.86 -6.90 -0.81
CA MET A 55 -29.75 -7.27 -1.91
C MET A 55 -29.52 -8.71 -2.41
N LEU A 56 -28.28 -9.21 -2.32
CA LEU A 56 -27.87 -10.54 -2.78
C LEU A 56 -28.08 -11.66 -1.74
N LEU A 57 -28.70 -11.38 -0.59
CA LEU A 57 -28.93 -12.37 0.49
C LEU A 57 -29.74 -13.62 0.05
N GLY A 58 -30.39 -13.58 -1.11
CA GLY A 58 -31.10 -14.72 -1.71
C GLY A 58 -30.22 -15.70 -2.50
N ASN A 59 -29.00 -15.32 -2.87
CA ASN A 59 -28.09 -16.16 -3.67
C ASN A 59 -26.74 -16.33 -2.96
N LEU A 60 -26.53 -17.52 -2.37
CA LEU A 60 -25.33 -17.80 -1.57
C LEU A 60 -24.02 -17.67 -2.37
N ARG A 61 -24.02 -17.98 -3.67
CA ARG A 61 -22.80 -17.89 -4.49
C ARG A 61 -22.38 -16.44 -4.69
N GLU A 62 -23.32 -15.61 -5.14
CA GLU A 62 -23.08 -14.18 -5.37
C GLU A 62 -22.77 -13.43 -4.05
N LEU A 63 -23.38 -13.87 -2.95
CA LEU A 63 -23.09 -13.34 -1.62
C LEU A 63 -21.65 -13.61 -1.19
N ILE A 64 -21.14 -14.83 -1.38
CA ILE A 64 -19.76 -15.19 -1.00
C ILE A 64 -18.74 -14.44 -1.86
N ASP A 65 -19.00 -14.33 -3.17
CA ASP A 65 -18.12 -13.59 -4.08
C ASP A 65 -18.06 -12.11 -3.69
N ASN A 66 -19.21 -11.47 -3.44
CA ASN A 66 -19.24 -10.07 -3.00
C ASN A 66 -18.58 -9.87 -1.62
N LEU A 67 -18.85 -10.76 -0.65
CA LEU A 67 -18.24 -10.70 0.67
C LEU A 67 -16.70 -10.80 0.60
N THR A 68 -16.17 -11.65 -0.28
CA THR A 68 -14.73 -11.81 -0.47
C THR A 68 -14.09 -10.51 -0.96
N VAL A 69 -14.75 -9.83 -1.91
CA VAL A 69 -14.30 -8.53 -2.43
C VAL A 69 -14.33 -7.46 -1.33
N ILE A 70 -15.43 -7.36 -0.60
CA ILE A 70 -15.61 -6.40 0.51
C ILE A 70 -14.53 -6.60 1.59
N LEU A 71 -14.27 -7.86 1.98
CA LEU A 71 -13.25 -8.18 3.00
C LEU A 71 -11.84 -7.84 2.51
N PHE A 72 -11.51 -8.19 1.26
CA PHE A 72 -10.21 -7.89 0.68
C PHE A 72 -9.95 -6.38 0.62
N GLN A 73 -10.95 -5.63 0.15
CA GLN A 73 -10.95 -4.17 0.13
C GLN A 73 -10.80 -3.59 1.56
N GLY A 74 -11.61 -4.07 2.51
CA GLY A 74 -11.54 -3.67 3.90
C GLY A 74 -10.14 -3.85 4.50
N VAL A 75 -9.50 -5.00 4.30
CA VAL A 75 -8.13 -5.25 4.80
C VAL A 75 -7.13 -4.24 4.24
N ILE A 76 -7.20 -3.92 2.95
CA ILE A 76 -6.31 -2.92 2.33
C ILE A 76 -6.55 -1.55 2.98
N PHE A 77 -7.80 -1.14 3.12
CA PHE A 77 -8.16 0.13 3.73
C PHE A 77 -7.68 0.25 5.19
N PHE A 78 -7.93 -0.77 6.01
CA PHE A 78 -7.44 -0.82 7.39
C PHE A 78 -5.92 -0.77 7.48
N ARG A 79 -5.19 -1.47 6.60
CA ARG A 79 -3.72 -1.40 6.55
C ARG A 79 -3.24 0.02 6.24
N VAL A 80 -3.86 0.69 5.27
CA VAL A 80 -3.53 2.07 4.91
C VAL A 80 -3.77 3.03 6.07
N LEU A 81 -4.90 2.90 6.77
CA LEU A 81 -5.18 3.69 7.98
C LEU A 81 -4.16 3.41 9.09
N THR A 82 -3.82 2.14 9.31
CA THR A 82 -2.88 1.73 10.36
C THR A 82 -1.50 2.37 10.14
N ILE A 83 -1.00 2.39 8.90
CA ILE A 83 0.30 3.04 8.57
C ILE A 83 0.32 4.52 8.96
N ARG A 84 -0.81 5.20 8.85
CA ARG A 84 -0.90 6.64 9.11
C ARG A 84 -1.21 7.00 10.56
N PHE A 85 -2.07 6.23 11.22
CA PHE A 85 -2.60 6.57 12.55
C PHE A 85 -1.94 5.80 13.69
N HIS A 86 -1.29 4.67 13.41
CA HIS A 86 -0.71 3.85 14.46
C HIS A 86 0.61 4.47 14.98
N PRO A 87 0.67 4.95 16.23
CA PRO A 87 1.81 5.70 16.74
C PRO A 87 3.11 4.89 16.72
N GLY A 88 3.02 3.56 16.93
CA GLY A 88 4.19 2.68 16.87
C GLY A 88 4.79 2.56 15.45
N ILE A 89 3.96 2.65 14.40
CA ILE A 89 4.47 2.57 13.02
C ILE A 89 5.11 3.91 12.65
N ILE A 90 4.47 5.02 13.04
CA ILE A 90 5.01 6.37 12.84
C ILE A 90 6.38 6.48 13.50
N GLU A 91 6.50 6.03 14.75
CA GLU A 91 7.75 6.07 15.49
C GLU A 91 8.81 5.14 14.88
N ALA A 92 8.43 3.94 14.42
CA ALA A 92 9.34 3.03 13.72
C ALA A 92 9.88 3.66 12.42
N ILE A 93 9.00 4.28 11.62
CA ILE A 93 9.39 4.99 10.39
C ILE A 93 10.32 6.17 10.72
N ARG A 94 9.99 6.95 11.76
CA ARG A 94 10.80 8.10 12.20
C ARG A 94 12.20 7.66 12.63
N ARG A 95 12.29 6.60 13.45
CA ARG A 95 13.58 6.03 13.89
C ARG A 95 14.39 5.47 12.73
N MET A 96 13.75 4.81 11.76
CA MET A 96 14.43 4.35 10.55
C MET A 96 14.95 5.53 9.71
N GLU A 97 14.16 6.58 9.52
CA GLU A 97 14.57 7.75 8.75
C GLU A 97 15.70 8.54 9.45
N GLU A 98 15.64 8.64 10.77
CA GLU A 98 16.69 9.23 11.61
C GLU A 98 17.98 8.41 11.52
N HIS A 99 17.91 7.10 11.79
CA HIS A 99 19.03 6.17 11.65
C HIS A 99 19.66 6.25 10.25
N HIS A 100 18.84 6.33 9.19
CA HIS A 100 19.31 6.46 7.81
C HIS A 100 19.98 7.81 7.48
N ARG A 101 19.68 8.88 8.24
CA ARG A 101 20.29 10.21 8.09
C ARG A 101 21.59 10.34 8.89
N THR A 102 21.62 9.84 10.12
CA THR A 102 22.76 10.00 11.04
C THR A 102 23.75 8.85 11.03
N HIS A 103 23.44 7.68 10.44
CA HIS A 103 24.42 6.59 10.36
C HIS A 103 25.64 6.95 9.53
N LYS A 104 26.75 7.13 10.23
CA LYS A 104 28.09 6.97 9.70
C LYS A 104 28.45 5.51 9.92
N PHE A 105 28.62 4.74 8.84
CA PHE A 105 29.09 3.36 8.94
C PHE A 105 30.45 3.35 9.63
N GLU A 106 30.51 2.83 10.84
CA GLU A 106 31.76 2.75 11.61
C GLU A 106 32.63 1.59 11.10
N ASN A 107 32.00 0.55 10.54
CA ASN A 107 32.68 -0.63 10.05
C ASN A 107 32.30 -0.98 8.59
N ASN A 108 33.27 -1.47 7.81
CA ASN A 108 33.07 -1.93 6.45
C ASN A 108 32.18 -3.19 6.37
N GLU A 109 32.16 -4.03 7.42
CA GLU A 109 31.27 -5.19 7.50
C GLU A 109 29.81 -4.79 7.65
N GLU A 110 29.52 -3.84 8.53
CA GLU A 110 28.17 -3.31 8.74
C GLU A 110 27.60 -2.70 7.45
N LYS A 111 28.43 -1.94 6.72
CA LYS A 111 28.09 -1.40 5.40
C LYS A 111 27.76 -2.51 4.40
N LYS A 112 28.49 -3.63 4.42
CA LYS A 112 28.23 -4.77 3.52
C LYS A 112 26.88 -5.42 3.83
N ILE A 113 26.58 -5.65 5.10
CA ILE A 113 25.29 -6.22 5.56
C ILE A 113 24.14 -5.30 5.15
N TYR A 114 24.29 -3.99 5.38
CA TYR A 114 23.31 -3.00 5.01
C TYR A 114 23.00 -3.01 3.51
N LEU A 115 24.05 -3.04 2.68
CA LEU A 115 23.90 -3.09 1.23
C LEU A 115 23.21 -4.36 0.73
N ASP A 116 23.54 -5.52 1.31
CA ASP A 116 22.90 -6.79 0.97
C ASP A 116 21.41 -6.81 1.34
N TYR A 117 21.07 -6.26 2.52
CA TYR A 117 19.67 -6.10 2.93
C TYR A 117 18.87 -5.26 1.95
N ILE A 118 19.43 -4.13 1.51
CA ILE A 118 18.77 -3.23 0.58
C ILE A 118 18.56 -3.85 -0.80
N GLU A 119 19.55 -4.59 -1.30
CA GLU A 119 19.42 -5.28 -2.58
C GLU A 119 18.28 -6.31 -2.54
N LYS A 120 18.13 -7.03 -1.42
CA LYS A 120 17.01 -7.95 -1.20
C LYS A 120 15.66 -7.23 -1.15
N VAL A 121 15.59 -6.10 -0.45
CA VAL A 121 14.37 -5.27 -0.36
C VAL A 121 13.96 -4.71 -1.73
N ASP A 122 14.92 -4.23 -2.52
CA ASP A 122 14.67 -3.69 -3.86
C ASP A 122 14.06 -4.75 -4.79
N ARG A 123 14.68 -5.95 -4.81
CA ARG A 123 14.21 -7.08 -5.59
C ARG A 123 12.81 -7.50 -5.16
N PHE A 124 12.58 -7.62 -3.86
CA PHE A 124 11.28 -7.98 -3.30
C PHE A 124 10.20 -6.94 -3.67
N HIS A 125 10.51 -5.66 -3.56
CA HIS A 125 9.59 -4.58 -3.90
C HIS A 125 9.22 -4.59 -5.39
N HIS A 126 10.20 -4.78 -6.28
CA HIS A 126 9.95 -4.85 -7.72
C HIS A 126 9.10 -6.07 -8.09
N SER A 127 9.39 -7.24 -7.49
CA SER A 127 8.56 -8.43 -7.68
C SER A 127 7.13 -8.22 -7.17
N LEU A 128 6.96 -7.63 -5.99
CA LEU A 128 5.63 -7.35 -5.42
C LEU A 128 4.83 -6.40 -6.31
N LEU A 129 5.47 -5.34 -6.83
CA LEU A 129 4.83 -4.41 -7.78
C LEU A 129 4.41 -5.11 -9.06
N ALA A 130 5.26 -5.97 -9.63
CA ALA A 130 4.92 -6.72 -10.83
C ALA A 130 3.66 -7.60 -10.63
N TRP A 131 3.60 -8.30 -9.49
CA TRP A 131 2.41 -9.09 -9.12
C TRP A 131 1.16 -8.23 -8.92
N ALA A 132 1.29 -7.09 -8.24
CA ALA A 132 0.17 -6.17 -8.03
C ALA A 132 -0.38 -5.62 -9.36
N VAL A 133 0.50 -5.24 -10.29
CA VAL A 133 0.10 -4.77 -11.63
C VAL A 133 -0.56 -5.89 -12.42
N ALA A 134 0.01 -7.10 -12.42
CA ALA A 134 -0.57 -8.24 -13.11
C ALA A 134 -1.98 -8.58 -12.58
N ALA A 135 -2.16 -8.58 -11.26
CA ALA A 135 -3.46 -8.80 -10.63
C ALA A 135 -4.48 -7.71 -11.01
N ALA A 136 -4.07 -6.44 -11.00
CA ALA A 136 -4.94 -5.33 -11.42
C ALA A 136 -5.36 -5.45 -12.89
N VAL A 137 -4.41 -5.75 -13.79
CA VAL A 137 -4.68 -5.96 -15.21
C VAL A 137 -5.65 -7.12 -15.41
N MET A 138 -5.42 -8.24 -14.72
CA MET A 138 -6.30 -9.41 -14.78
C MET A 138 -7.73 -9.08 -14.31
N TRP A 139 -7.86 -8.34 -13.22
CA TRP A 139 -9.16 -7.90 -12.70
C TRP A 139 -9.93 -7.04 -13.69
N TYR A 140 -9.28 -6.09 -14.38
CA TYR A 140 -9.93 -5.25 -15.39
C TYR A 140 -10.26 -5.99 -16.70
N ILE A 141 -9.53 -7.08 -17.02
CA ILE A 141 -9.78 -7.90 -18.22
C ILE A 141 -10.89 -8.94 -17.99
N THR A 142 -11.17 -9.29 -16.73
CA THR A 142 -12.16 -10.34 -16.38
C THR A 142 -13.58 -10.03 -16.89
N PRO A 143 -14.14 -8.81 -16.71
CA PRO A 143 -15.49 -8.50 -17.22
C PRO A 143 -15.60 -8.61 -18.74
N PRO A 144 -14.72 -7.99 -19.56
CA PRO A 144 -14.75 -8.16 -21.01
C PRO A 144 -14.61 -9.62 -21.46
N ALA A 145 -13.71 -10.39 -20.84
CA ALA A 145 -13.52 -11.79 -21.19
C ALA A 145 -14.80 -12.62 -20.96
N TYR A 146 -15.56 -12.33 -19.90
CA TYR A 146 -16.84 -12.97 -19.65
C TYR A 146 -17.89 -12.62 -20.73
N TYR A 147 -17.93 -11.38 -21.20
CA TYR A 147 -18.84 -10.95 -22.27
C TYR A 147 -18.50 -11.50 -23.67
N PHE A 148 -17.23 -11.82 -23.96
CA PHE A 148 -16.82 -12.38 -25.25
C PHE A 148 -16.92 -13.91 -25.32
N TYR A 149 -16.95 -14.60 -24.16
CA TYR A 149 -17.02 -16.07 -24.07
C TYR A 149 -18.37 -16.60 -23.57
N ALA A 150 -19.33 -15.73 -23.24
CA ALA A 150 -20.74 -16.06 -22.99
C ALA A 150 -21.58 -15.90 -24.28
#